data_AF-A0A965XZL6-F1
#
_entry.id   AF-A0A965XZL6-F1
#
_cell.length_a   1.000
_cell.length_b   1.000
_cell.length_c   1.000
_cell.angle_alpha   90.00
_cell.angle_beta   90.00
_cell.angle_gamma   90.00
#
_symmetry.space_group_name_H-M   'P 1'
#
loop_
_entity.id
_entity.type
_entity.pdbx_description
1 polymer ?
#
loop_
_entity_poly.entity_id
_entity_poly.type
_entity_poly.pdbx_seq_one_letter_code
_entity_poly.pdbx_strand_id
1 'polypeptide(L)'
;MRKHFNRNGTGRNLMISLLVFLMITVVFVTGRQSPVEAVPSAPEIVLGSATLDNGTYYFQNAAVTGSGIRTLLLNFSSRVTAGDQIILPVETGFNVSASSTVYTKRVSLDDNVTLAMLQDYIRRIGFTISSESQTIDATITTESVAYDTYYHLDTQHYYQYIPDSDKNWIEAYDSARSMTYMGRTGYLATITSLQEDEFVNAVSGGKTGWLGGTILSPAGDAPGSPLHYAGFNTAAVTASGWYWACGPEKGQIFYNATSLYPSATAGHAAEVDTGNPSTYYN
;
A
#
# COMPACT_ATOMS: atom_id res chain seq x y z
N MET A 1 7.67 4.39 -24.70
CA MET A 1 8.07 4.55 -26.12
C MET A 1 6.84 4.42 -27.01
N ARG A 2 6.47 5.46 -27.77
CA ARG A 2 5.53 5.40 -28.91
C ARG A 2 6.17 6.13 -30.08
N LYS A 3 6.11 5.55 -31.28
CA LYS A 3 6.71 6.06 -32.52
C LYS A 3 5.63 6.21 -33.60
N HIS A 4 5.90 7.17 -34.50
CA HIS A 4 5.35 7.44 -35.86
C HIS A 4 4.25 8.51 -35.99
N PHE A 5 4.24 9.33 -37.05
CA PHE A 5 5.25 9.86 -38.00
C PHE A 5 4.56 11.04 -38.72
N ASN A 6 5.28 12.12 -39.00
CA ASN A 6 4.71 13.33 -39.62
C ASN A 6 4.81 13.31 -41.15
N ARG A 7 3.86 14.03 -41.75
CA ARG A 7 3.51 14.33 -43.14
C ARG A 7 4.65 14.99 -43.94
N ASN A 8 4.65 14.84 -45.27
CA ASN A 8 4.97 15.91 -46.23
C ASN A 8 4.74 15.47 -47.69
N GLY A 9 4.18 16.37 -48.52
CA GLY A 9 4.02 16.17 -49.96
C GLY A 9 3.17 17.25 -50.62
N THR A 10 3.86 18.24 -51.19
CA THR A 10 3.44 19.47 -51.89
C THR A 10 2.69 19.29 -53.23
N GLY A 11 1.88 20.28 -53.61
CA GLY A 11 1.46 20.47 -55.02
C GLY A 11 0.38 21.55 -55.22
N ARG A 12 0.76 22.67 -55.85
CA ARG A 12 -0.05 23.86 -56.20
C ARG A 12 -0.72 23.72 -57.59
N ASN A 13 -1.77 24.53 -57.82
CA ASN A 13 -2.32 25.11 -59.07
C ASN A 13 -3.78 24.69 -59.35
N LEU A 14 -4.69 25.46 -59.95
CA LEU A 14 -4.96 26.89 -60.26
C LEU A 14 -6.34 26.84 -61.01
N MET A 15 -7.08 27.96 -61.08
CA MET A 15 -8.32 28.25 -61.88
C MET A 15 -9.65 28.08 -61.12
N ILE A 16 -10.28 29.17 -60.64
CA ILE A 16 -11.05 30.26 -61.31
C ILE A 16 -12.50 29.84 -61.67
N SER A 17 -13.43 30.49 -60.94
CA SER A 17 -14.79 30.92 -61.31
C SER A 17 -15.92 29.89 -61.42
N LEU A 18 -16.91 30.00 -60.52
CA LEU A 18 -18.29 30.34 -60.86
C LEU A 18 -19.09 30.62 -59.57
N LEU A 19 -19.54 31.86 -59.36
CA LEU A 19 -20.31 32.25 -58.19
C LEU A 19 -21.78 31.85 -58.40
N VAL A 20 -22.23 30.78 -57.74
CA VAL A 20 -23.64 30.37 -57.66
C VAL A 20 -24.11 30.61 -56.22
N PHE A 21 -25.08 31.52 -56.05
CA PHE A 21 -25.73 31.79 -54.77
C PHE A 21 -26.64 30.60 -54.41
N LEU A 22 -26.11 29.67 -53.61
CA LEU A 22 -26.89 28.63 -52.94
C LEU A 22 -27.13 29.09 -51.49
N MET A 23 -28.40 29.26 -51.10
CA MET A 23 -28.76 29.45 -49.69
C MET A 23 -28.29 28.25 -48.88
N ILE A 24 -27.21 28.42 -48.09
CA ILE A 24 -26.81 27.47 -47.06
C ILE A 24 -27.50 27.92 -45.76
N THR A 25 -28.48 27.13 -45.33
CA THR A 25 -29.01 27.20 -43.97
C THR A 25 -27.90 26.77 -43.01
N VAL A 26 -27.35 27.70 -42.23
CA VAL A 26 -26.40 27.37 -41.17
C VAL A 26 -27.20 26.80 -40.00
N VAL A 27 -27.23 25.46 -39.91
CA VAL A 27 -27.64 24.79 -38.68
C VAL A 27 -26.46 24.89 -37.71
N PHE A 28 -26.57 25.75 -36.71
CA PHE A 28 -25.69 25.69 -35.55
C PHE A 28 -26.02 24.42 -34.78
N VAL A 29 -25.31 23.33 -35.09
CA VAL A 29 -25.23 22.20 -34.16
C VAL A 29 -24.36 22.70 -33.00
N THR A 30 -25.00 23.23 -31.96
CA THR A 30 -24.35 23.30 -30.66
C THR A 30 -24.04 21.87 -30.26
N GLY A 31 -22.81 21.43 -30.52
CA GLY A 31 -22.33 20.20 -29.95
C GLY A 31 -22.52 20.33 -28.44
N ARG A 32 -23.39 19.50 -27.86
CA ARG A 32 -23.33 19.24 -26.44
C ARG A 32 -21.94 18.66 -26.22
N GLN A 33 -20.99 19.48 -25.74
CA GLN A 33 -19.89 18.91 -25.01
C GLN A 33 -20.54 18.21 -23.83
N SER A 34 -20.56 16.87 -23.86
CA SER A 34 -20.77 16.11 -22.64
C SER A 34 -19.83 16.73 -21.60
N PRO A 35 -20.31 17.03 -20.38
CA PRO A 35 -19.41 17.51 -19.34
C PRO A 35 -18.26 16.50 -19.29
N VAL A 36 -17.03 16.99 -19.42
CA VAL A 36 -15.87 16.19 -19.04
C VAL A 36 -16.13 15.89 -17.57
N GLU A 37 -16.55 14.66 -17.25
CA GLU A 37 -16.57 14.22 -15.87
C GLU A 37 -15.16 14.47 -15.36
N ALA A 38 -15.03 15.42 -14.44
CA ALA A 38 -13.77 15.64 -13.76
C ALA A 38 -13.39 14.29 -13.16
N VAL A 39 -12.28 13.70 -13.62
CA VAL A 39 -11.71 12.54 -12.95
C VAL A 39 -11.57 12.94 -11.50
N PRO A 40 -12.26 12.28 -10.55
CA PRO A 40 -12.18 12.67 -9.16
C PRO A 40 -10.71 12.69 -8.76
N SER A 41 -10.25 13.82 -8.22
CA SER A 41 -8.87 13.92 -7.76
C SER A 41 -8.63 12.81 -6.74
N ALA A 42 -7.49 12.11 -6.86
CA ALA A 42 -7.12 11.09 -5.90
C ALA A 42 -7.18 11.68 -4.48
N PRO A 43 -7.67 10.93 -3.48
CA PRO A 43 -7.65 11.40 -2.11
C PRO A 43 -6.25 11.81 -1.68
N GLU A 44 -6.13 12.99 -1.09
CA GLU A 44 -4.87 13.51 -0.58
C GLU A 44 -5.10 14.16 0.78
N ILE A 45 -4.15 13.95 1.68
CA ILE A 45 -4.10 14.56 3.01
C ILE A 45 -2.78 15.32 3.16
N VAL A 46 -2.87 16.57 3.60
CA VAL A 46 -1.73 17.42 3.95
C VAL A 46 -1.92 17.87 5.38
N LEU A 47 -1.11 17.34 6.31
CA LEU A 47 -1.26 17.64 7.74
C LEU A 47 -0.82 19.07 8.09
N GLY A 48 0.18 19.61 7.39
CA GLY A 48 0.81 20.88 7.74
C GLY A 48 1.65 20.76 9.02
N SER A 49 1.89 21.89 9.69
CA SER A 49 2.67 21.93 10.94
C SER A 49 1.82 21.56 12.15
N ALA A 50 2.41 20.79 13.07
CA ALA A 50 1.80 20.49 14.36
C ALA A 50 1.84 21.72 15.29
N THR A 51 0.77 21.90 16.06
CA THR A 51 0.65 22.88 17.15
C THR A 51 0.50 22.14 18.47
N LEU A 52 1.23 22.57 19.50
CA LEU A 52 1.14 22.00 20.84
C LEU A 52 0.10 22.78 21.67
N ASP A 53 -0.88 22.06 22.22
CA ASP A 53 -1.86 22.60 23.16
C ASP A 53 -2.00 21.66 24.36
N ASN A 54 -1.74 22.20 25.56
CA ASN A 54 -1.80 21.50 26.83
C ASN A 54 -1.17 20.08 26.83
N GLY A 55 0.04 19.97 26.26
CA GLY A 55 0.78 18.70 26.20
C GLY A 55 0.35 17.73 25.09
N THR A 56 -0.59 18.13 24.22
CA THR A 56 -1.05 17.33 23.08
C THR A 56 -0.80 18.08 21.78
N TYR A 57 -0.22 17.40 20.79
CA TYR A 57 -0.01 17.93 19.45
C TYR A 57 -1.26 17.76 18.59
N TYR A 58 -1.54 18.74 17.74
CA TYR A 58 -2.65 18.74 16.79
C TYR A 58 -2.19 19.27 15.45
N PHE A 59 -2.79 18.78 14.37
CA PHE A 59 -2.61 19.32 13.02
C PHE A 59 -3.79 20.20 12.63
N GLN A 60 -3.91 21.37 13.28
CA GLN A 60 -5.07 22.27 13.13
C GLN A 60 -5.25 22.81 11.70
N ASN A 61 -4.16 22.83 10.91
CA ASN A 61 -4.16 23.26 9.52
C ASN A 61 -4.28 22.12 8.52
N ALA A 62 -4.57 20.88 8.98
CA ALA A 62 -4.72 19.75 8.09
C ALA A 62 -5.77 20.03 7.01
N ALA A 63 -5.47 19.63 5.78
CA ALA A 63 -6.34 19.75 4.63
C ALA A 63 -6.51 18.38 3.96
N VAL A 64 -7.73 18.10 3.51
CA VAL A 64 -8.02 16.89 2.73
C VAL A 64 -8.68 17.27 1.41
N THR A 65 -8.33 16.54 0.35
CA THR A 65 -8.94 16.70 -0.98
C THR A 65 -9.37 15.35 -1.53
N GLY A 66 -10.12 15.36 -2.63
CA GLY A 66 -10.69 14.16 -3.25
C GLY A 66 -12.13 13.90 -2.84
N SER A 67 -12.62 12.70 -3.17
CA SER A 67 -14.01 12.29 -2.95
C SER A 67 -14.09 10.78 -2.73
N GLY A 68 -15.21 10.30 -2.20
CA GLY A 68 -15.45 8.86 -2.00
C GLY A 68 -14.50 8.20 -1.00
N ILE A 69 -13.92 8.97 -0.08
CA ILE A 69 -13.00 8.46 0.95
C ILE A 69 -13.78 7.55 1.90
N ARG A 70 -13.26 6.34 2.11
CA ARG A 70 -13.88 5.30 2.95
C ARG A 70 -13.06 4.95 4.18
N THR A 71 -11.77 5.22 4.18
CA THR A 71 -10.90 4.86 5.31
C THR A 71 -9.84 5.93 5.57
N LEU A 72 -9.65 6.23 6.86
CA LEU A 72 -8.51 6.96 7.41
C LEU A 72 -7.63 5.97 8.19
N LEU A 73 -6.35 5.94 7.86
CA LEU A 73 -5.31 5.19 8.53
C LEU A 73 -4.32 6.16 9.15
N LEU A 74 -3.95 5.92 10.40
CA LEU A 74 -2.96 6.69 11.14
C LEU A 74 -2.00 5.74 11.82
N ASN A 75 -0.70 5.96 11.71
CA ASN A 75 0.30 5.26 12.48
C ASN A 75 1.48 6.19 12.81
N PHE A 76 2.21 5.88 13.89
CA PHE A 76 3.56 6.37 14.03
C PHE A 76 4.46 5.60 13.06
N SER A 77 5.20 6.31 12.21
CA SER A 77 6.11 5.70 11.23
C SER A 77 7.54 5.51 11.77
N SER A 78 7.78 5.93 13.01
CA SER A 78 9.02 5.74 13.77
C SER A 78 8.79 4.81 14.95
N ARG A 79 9.88 4.28 15.54
CA ARG A 79 9.81 3.44 16.74
C ARG A 79 9.04 4.17 17.84
N VAL A 80 8.03 3.49 18.40
CA VAL A 80 7.18 4.03 19.47
C VAL A 80 7.74 3.73 20.85
N THR A 81 7.46 4.62 21.79
CA THR A 81 7.76 4.48 23.22
C THR A 81 6.46 4.41 24.02
N ALA A 82 6.47 3.72 25.17
CA ALA A 82 5.34 3.74 26.09
C ALA A 82 5.01 5.19 26.48
N GLY A 83 3.77 5.62 26.23
CA GLY A 83 3.32 7.01 26.40
C GLY A 83 3.13 7.79 25.09
N ASP A 84 3.65 7.31 23.96
CA ASP A 84 3.19 7.79 22.65
C ASP A 84 1.72 7.34 22.43
N GLN A 85 0.85 8.22 21.96
CA GLN A 85 -0.56 7.89 21.75
C GLN A 85 -1.22 8.77 20.69
N ILE A 86 -2.01 8.13 19.83
CA ILE A 86 -2.97 8.75 18.93
C ILE A 86 -4.35 8.76 19.61
N ILE A 87 -4.91 9.95 19.80
CA ILE A 87 -6.16 10.21 20.50
C ILE A 87 -7.21 10.61 19.47
N LEU A 88 -8.17 9.72 19.21
CA LEU A 88 -9.26 9.98 18.27
C LEU A 88 -10.43 10.69 18.97
N PRO A 89 -11.07 11.68 18.32
CA PRO A 89 -12.37 12.17 18.73
C PRO A 89 -13.44 11.08 18.63
N VAL A 90 -14.46 11.14 19.49
CA VAL A 90 -15.67 10.34 19.33
C VAL A 90 -16.63 11.13 18.43
N GLU A 91 -16.93 10.60 17.25
CA GLU A 91 -17.76 11.27 16.26
C GLU A 91 -18.64 10.25 15.52
N THR A 92 -19.89 10.60 15.24
CA THR A 92 -20.79 9.70 14.50
C THR A 92 -20.34 9.59 13.04
N GLY A 93 -20.36 8.38 12.48
CA GLY A 93 -19.90 8.12 11.12
C GLY A 93 -18.40 7.81 11.01
N PHE A 94 -17.65 7.90 12.12
CA PHE A 94 -16.23 7.57 12.19
C PHE A 94 -16.04 6.29 13.00
N ASN A 95 -16.08 5.15 12.32
CA ASN A 95 -16.06 3.83 12.96
C ASN A 95 -14.63 3.34 13.17
N VAL A 96 -14.14 3.43 14.40
CA VAL A 96 -12.80 2.96 14.77
C VAL A 96 -12.77 1.43 14.80
N SER A 97 -11.78 0.84 14.12
CA SER A 97 -11.58 -0.60 14.11
C SER A 97 -11.26 -1.14 15.50
N ALA A 98 -11.84 -2.29 15.86
CA ALA A 98 -11.52 -2.99 17.11
C ALA A 98 -10.04 -3.45 17.20
N SER A 99 -9.35 -3.52 16.06
CA SER A 99 -7.93 -3.85 15.99
C SER A 99 -7.00 -2.64 16.19
N SER A 100 -7.55 -1.41 16.20
CA SER A 100 -6.77 -0.20 16.44
C SER A 100 -6.11 -0.22 17.82
N THR A 101 -4.84 0.16 17.88
CA THR A 101 -4.05 0.29 19.10
C THR A 101 -3.92 1.76 19.49
N VAL A 102 -3.15 2.08 20.53
CA VAL A 102 -2.79 3.47 20.86
C VAL A 102 -1.84 4.10 19.83
N TYR A 103 -1.14 3.29 19.04
CA TYR A 103 -0.14 3.72 18.05
C TYR A 103 -0.65 3.68 16.61
N THR A 104 -1.69 2.89 16.35
CA THR A 104 -2.22 2.65 15.00
C THR A 104 -3.73 2.72 15.04
N LYS A 105 -4.30 3.53 14.16
CA LYS A 105 -5.75 3.72 14.03
C LYS A 105 -6.20 3.41 12.62
N ARG A 106 -7.27 2.65 12.52
CA ARG A 106 -8.05 2.51 11.29
C ARG A 106 -9.48 2.96 11.56
N VAL A 107 -9.93 3.96 10.82
CA VAL A 107 -11.26 4.54 10.96
C VAL A 107 -11.99 4.37 9.63
N SER A 108 -13.08 3.60 9.64
CA SER A 108 -13.97 3.45 8.49
C SER A 108 -15.03 4.55 8.52
N LEU A 109 -15.27 5.18 7.37
CA LEU A 109 -16.18 6.30 7.23
C LEU A 109 -17.53 5.81 6.68
N ASP A 110 -18.63 6.23 7.32
CA ASP A 110 -19.98 6.03 6.77
C ASP A 110 -20.18 6.87 5.50
N ASP A 111 -21.10 6.45 4.64
CA ASP A 111 -21.36 7.12 3.35
C ASP A 111 -21.83 8.59 3.49
N ASN A 112 -22.29 9.02 4.68
CA ASN A 112 -22.71 10.38 4.96
C ASN A 112 -21.57 11.30 5.47
N VAL A 113 -20.36 10.77 5.70
CA VAL A 113 -19.20 11.57 6.10
C VAL A 113 -18.72 12.39 4.90
N THR A 114 -18.88 13.71 4.99
CA THR A 114 -18.40 14.63 3.95
C THR A 114 -16.90 14.92 4.10
N LEU A 115 -16.28 15.44 3.03
CA LEU A 115 -14.88 15.88 3.05
C LEU A 115 -14.62 16.92 4.16
N ALA A 116 -15.56 17.84 4.38
CA ALA A 116 -15.47 18.83 5.45
C ALA A 116 -15.51 18.18 6.84
N MET A 117 -16.42 17.23 7.06
CA MET A 117 -16.49 16.48 8.32
C MET A 117 -15.20 15.69 8.58
N LEU A 118 -14.64 15.04 7.56
CA LEU A 118 -13.37 14.33 7.67
C LEU A 118 -12.22 15.29 8.02
N GLN A 119 -12.16 16.46 7.37
CA GLN A 119 -11.15 17.47 7.66
C GLN A 119 -11.24 17.94 9.12
N ASP A 120 -12.45 18.26 9.59
CA ASP A 120 -12.68 18.71 10.96
C ASP A 120 -12.44 17.61 12.00
N TYR A 121 -12.67 16.34 11.64
CA TYR A 121 -12.30 15.19 12.45
C TYR A 121 -10.79 15.08 12.59
N ILE A 122 -10.03 15.10 11.47
CA ILE A 122 -8.57 15.00 11.46
C ILE A 122 -7.92 16.10 12.30
N ARG A 123 -8.41 17.35 12.19
CA ARG A 123 -7.88 18.49 12.95
C ARG A 123 -8.04 18.36 14.46
N ARG A 124 -8.99 17.53 14.93
CA ARG A 124 -9.22 17.25 16.35
C ARG A 124 -8.49 16.00 16.85
N ILE A 125 -7.80 15.27 15.98
CA ILE A 125 -6.98 14.14 16.40
C ILE A 125 -5.78 14.66 17.18
N GLY A 126 -5.66 14.21 18.42
CA GLY A 126 -4.57 14.57 19.32
C GLY A 126 -3.45 13.54 19.28
N PHE A 127 -2.22 14.00 19.48
CA PHE A 127 -1.03 13.16 19.56
C PHE A 127 -0.24 13.51 20.82
N THR A 128 -0.07 12.56 21.73
CA THR A 128 0.91 12.69 22.83
C THR A 128 2.15 11.90 22.47
N ILE A 129 3.32 12.44 22.77
CA ILE A 129 4.59 11.76 22.54
C ILE A 129 5.42 11.80 23.82
N SER A 130 6.00 10.65 24.18
CA SER A 130 7.04 10.48 25.18
C SER A 130 8.41 10.25 24.53
N SER A 131 8.43 9.91 23.24
CA SER A 131 9.65 9.89 22.42
C SER A 131 10.17 11.30 22.16
N GLU A 132 11.49 11.45 21.92
CA GLU A 132 12.12 12.76 21.60
C GLU A 132 11.51 13.41 20.35
N SER A 133 11.17 12.58 19.36
CA SER A 133 10.44 12.98 18.16
C SER A 133 9.63 11.80 17.64
N GLN A 134 8.57 12.11 16.90
CA GLN A 134 7.75 11.14 16.19
C GLN A 134 7.35 11.68 14.82
N THR A 135 7.18 10.78 13.86
CA THR A 135 6.56 11.08 12.57
C THR A 135 5.21 10.37 12.48
N ILE A 136 4.20 11.09 12.00
CA ILE A 136 2.86 10.55 11.75
C ILE A 136 2.74 10.22 10.27
N ASP A 137 2.41 8.97 9.98
CA ASP A 137 1.85 8.58 8.69
C ASP A 137 0.32 8.66 8.79
N ALA A 138 -0.26 9.49 7.93
CA ALA A 138 -1.69 9.66 7.82
C ALA A 138 -2.08 9.40 6.36
N THR A 139 -2.92 8.41 6.16
CA THR A 139 -3.35 7.98 4.83
C THR A 139 -4.88 7.98 4.75
N ILE A 140 -5.42 8.54 3.67
CA ILE A 140 -6.84 8.43 3.32
C ILE A 140 -7.00 7.69 2.00
N THR A 141 -8.01 6.84 1.90
CA THR A 141 -8.27 6.05 0.69
C THR A 141 -9.76 5.92 0.39
N THR A 142 -10.10 5.76 -0.88
CA THR A 142 -11.45 5.40 -1.33
C THR A 142 -11.77 3.92 -1.14
N GLU A 143 -10.76 3.10 -0.80
CA GLU A 143 -10.92 1.67 -0.56
C GLU A 143 -11.43 1.41 0.86
N SER A 144 -12.29 0.40 1.03
CA SER A 144 -12.64 -0.13 2.35
C SER A 144 -11.53 -1.07 2.80
N VAL A 145 -10.75 -0.66 3.80
CA VAL A 145 -9.58 -1.44 4.25
C VAL A 145 -9.99 -2.43 5.35
N ALA A 146 -9.81 -3.73 5.07
CA ALA A 146 -10.24 -4.81 5.96
C ALA A 146 -9.23 -5.21 7.05
N TYR A 147 -7.93 -4.91 6.86
CA TYR A 147 -6.86 -5.19 7.83
C TYR A 147 -6.11 -3.91 8.21
N ASP A 148 -5.56 -3.85 9.43
CA ASP A 148 -4.71 -2.71 9.79
C ASP A 148 -3.49 -2.69 8.87
N THR A 149 -3.15 -1.51 8.39
CA THR A 149 -2.13 -1.30 7.36
C THR A 149 -1.09 -0.35 7.91
N TYR A 150 0.17 -0.78 7.85
CA TYR A 150 1.30 -0.11 8.48
C TYR A 150 2.30 0.26 7.40
N TYR A 151 2.74 1.52 7.38
CA TYR A 151 3.77 1.96 6.45
C TYR A 151 5.16 1.85 7.10
N HIS A 152 6.09 1.20 6.41
CA HIS A 152 7.48 1.14 6.84
C HIS A 152 8.30 2.16 6.05
N LEU A 153 8.89 3.15 6.74
CA LEU A 153 9.54 4.28 6.09
C LEU A 153 10.77 3.86 5.26
N ASP A 154 11.59 2.96 5.80
CA ASP A 154 12.87 2.58 5.18
C ASP A 154 12.66 1.78 3.89
N THR A 155 11.67 0.89 3.89
CA THR A 155 11.37 0.04 2.73
C THR A 155 10.37 0.73 1.78
N GLN A 156 9.63 1.73 2.27
CA GLN A 156 8.53 2.41 1.54
C GLN A 156 7.40 1.46 1.13
N HIS A 157 7.17 0.42 1.93
CA HIS A 157 6.14 -0.59 1.73
C HIS A 157 5.02 -0.50 2.78
N TYR A 158 3.85 -1.02 2.41
CA TYR A 158 2.71 -1.19 3.31
C TYR A 158 2.59 -2.65 3.72
N TYR A 159 2.38 -2.90 5.00
CA TYR A 159 2.31 -4.23 5.60
C TYR A 159 0.95 -4.42 6.26
N GLN A 160 0.39 -5.62 6.11
CA GLN A 160 -0.85 -6.05 6.73
C GLN A 160 -0.62 -7.41 7.36
N TYR A 161 -0.95 -7.56 8.63
CA TYR A 161 -1.07 -8.88 9.23
C TYR A 161 -2.49 -9.42 9.00
N ILE A 162 -2.57 -10.55 8.30
CA ILE A 162 -3.83 -11.23 8.02
C ILE A 162 -3.87 -12.49 8.91
N PRO A 163 -4.66 -12.51 9.99
CA PRO A 163 -4.82 -13.69 10.82
C PRO A 163 -5.62 -14.74 10.05
N ASP A 164 -4.92 -15.71 9.48
CA ASP A 164 -5.52 -16.87 8.82
C ASP A 164 -4.66 -18.10 9.06
N SER A 165 -5.16 -19.01 9.89
CA SER A 165 -4.50 -20.27 10.23
C SER A 165 -4.86 -21.42 9.30
N ASP A 166 -5.83 -21.23 8.41
CA ASP A 166 -6.41 -22.30 7.59
C ASP A 166 -5.73 -22.37 6.22
N LYS A 167 -5.11 -21.27 5.77
CA LYS A 167 -4.35 -21.21 4.53
C LYS A 167 -2.96 -21.87 4.66
N ASN A 168 -2.64 -22.73 3.71
CA ASN A 168 -1.25 -23.15 3.47
C ASN A 168 -0.46 -22.04 2.75
N TRP A 169 0.86 -22.22 2.63
CA TRP A 169 1.74 -21.21 2.04
C TRP A 169 1.38 -20.82 0.61
N ILE A 170 0.98 -21.77 -0.25
CA ILE A 170 0.58 -21.48 -1.65
C ILE A 170 -0.71 -20.67 -1.67
N GLU A 171 -1.68 -21.02 -0.83
CA GLU A 171 -2.94 -20.28 -0.71
C GLU A 171 -2.71 -18.86 -0.18
N ALA A 172 -1.80 -18.69 0.79
CA ALA A 172 -1.40 -17.39 1.30
C ALA A 172 -0.67 -16.56 0.23
N TYR A 173 0.21 -17.17 -0.56
CA TYR A 173 0.88 -16.54 -1.69
C TYR A 173 -0.14 -16.03 -2.73
N ASP A 174 -1.08 -16.90 -3.12
CA ASP A 174 -2.13 -16.58 -4.09
C ASP A 174 -3.08 -15.49 -3.57
N SER A 175 -3.44 -15.57 -2.29
CA SER A 175 -4.24 -14.55 -1.62
C SER A 175 -3.52 -13.20 -1.65
N ALA A 176 -2.25 -13.15 -1.22
CA ALA A 176 -1.49 -11.90 -1.15
C ALA A 176 -1.31 -11.25 -2.53
N ARG A 177 -0.99 -12.02 -3.58
CA ARG A 177 -0.83 -11.48 -4.94
C ARG A 177 -2.13 -10.99 -5.58
N SER A 178 -3.29 -11.42 -5.06
CA SER A 178 -4.60 -10.95 -5.51
C SER A 178 -5.05 -9.66 -4.84
N MET A 179 -4.38 -9.29 -3.74
CA MET A 179 -4.70 -8.07 -3.01
C MET A 179 -4.18 -6.83 -3.73
N THR A 180 -4.91 -5.74 -3.58
CA THR A 180 -4.49 -4.43 -4.07
C THR A 180 -4.69 -3.41 -2.97
N TYR A 181 -3.77 -2.46 -2.89
CA TYR A 181 -3.90 -1.32 -2.01
C TYR A 181 -3.31 -0.08 -2.69
N MET A 182 -4.12 0.96 -2.87
CA MET A 182 -3.69 2.21 -3.51
C MET A 182 -3.04 2.00 -4.89
N GLY A 183 -3.61 1.09 -5.69
CA GLY A 183 -3.09 0.75 -7.02
C GLY A 183 -1.82 -0.09 -7.03
N ARG A 184 -1.32 -0.54 -5.87
CA ARG A 184 -0.19 -1.47 -5.75
C ARG A 184 -0.72 -2.89 -5.59
N THR A 185 -0.11 -3.85 -6.27
CA THR A 185 -0.40 -5.28 -6.09
C THR A 185 0.35 -5.81 -4.86
N GLY A 186 -0.35 -6.56 -4.02
CA GLY A 186 0.22 -7.19 -2.82
C GLY A 186 1.12 -8.38 -3.14
N TYR A 187 1.83 -8.86 -2.13
CA TYR A 187 2.65 -10.07 -2.12
C TYR A 187 2.97 -10.45 -0.66
N LEU A 188 3.38 -11.70 -0.40
CA LEU A 188 3.84 -12.09 0.94
C LEU A 188 5.13 -11.36 1.30
N ALA A 189 5.22 -10.83 2.51
CA ALA A 189 6.35 -10.00 2.93
C ALA A 189 7.69 -10.74 2.78
N THR A 190 8.67 -10.00 2.26
CA THR A 190 10.08 -10.37 2.22
C THR A 190 10.79 -9.64 3.36
N ILE A 191 11.89 -10.19 3.87
CA ILE A 191 12.67 -9.57 4.96
C ILE A 191 14.12 -9.42 4.49
N THR A 192 14.59 -8.18 4.44
CA THR A 192 15.89 -7.82 3.88
C THR A 192 16.80 -7.12 4.89
N SER A 193 16.27 -6.81 6.08
CA SER A 193 16.99 -6.15 7.15
C SER A 193 16.43 -6.52 8.52
N LEU A 194 17.24 -6.32 9.55
CA LEU A 194 16.79 -6.47 10.94
C LEU A 194 15.66 -5.49 11.29
N GLN A 195 15.74 -4.25 10.82
CA GLN A 195 14.74 -3.23 11.13
C GLN A 195 13.38 -3.61 10.55
N GLU A 196 13.37 -4.14 9.32
CA GLU A 196 12.16 -4.68 8.70
C GLU A 196 11.63 -5.89 9.47
N ASP A 197 12.50 -6.77 9.97
CA ASP A 197 12.11 -7.91 10.80
C ASP A 197 11.40 -7.49 12.10
N GLU A 198 12.02 -6.58 12.86
CA GLU A 198 11.44 -6.04 14.09
C GLU A 198 10.08 -5.38 13.81
N PHE A 199 9.99 -4.67 12.68
CA PHE A 199 8.75 -4.02 12.25
C PHE A 199 7.66 -5.05 11.91
N VAL A 200 7.96 -6.06 11.10
CA VAL A 200 6.99 -7.10 10.71
C VAL A 200 6.54 -7.91 11.94
N ASN A 201 7.44 -8.19 12.89
CA ASN A 201 7.10 -8.82 14.16
C ASN A 201 6.14 -7.96 14.99
N ALA A 202 6.37 -6.64 15.05
CA ALA A 202 5.47 -5.71 15.72
C ALA A 202 4.10 -5.63 15.02
N VAL A 203 4.07 -5.63 13.68
CA VAL A 203 2.84 -5.63 12.88
C VAL A 203 1.98 -6.87 13.16
N SER A 204 2.58 -8.05 13.35
CA SER A 204 1.85 -9.26 13.71
C SER A 204 1.47 -9.36 15.19
N GLY A 205 2.04 -8.49 16.04
CA GLY A 205 1.95 -8.61 17.49
C GLY A 205 2.62 -9.88 18.01
N GLY A 206 3.72 -10.31 17.37
CA GLY A 206 4.46 -11.53 17.71
C GLY A 206 3.77 -12.83 17.31
N LYS A 207 2.71 -12.77 16.48
CA LYS A 207 1.99 -13.95 15.98
C LYS A 207 2.65 -14.50 14.72
N THR A 208 2.49 -15.81 14.50
CA THR A 208 2.95 -16.50 13.30
C THR A 208 2.11 -16.10 12.08
N GLY A 209 2.77 -16.00 10.93
CA GLY A 209 2.16 -15.76 9.62
C GLY A 209 3.10 -16.17 8.49
N TRP A 210 2.56 -16.36 7.28
CA TRP A 210 3.35 -16.71 6.11
C TRP A 210 4.16 -15.51 5.59
N LEU A 211 5.42 -15.77 5.28
CA LEU A 211 6.32 -14.85 4.57
C LEU A 211 6.61 -15.38 3.17
N GLY A 212 7.22 -14.55 2.31
CA GLY A 212 7.46 -14.86 0.90
C GLY A 212 8.55 -15.91 0.64
N GLY A 213 9.17 -16.47 1.67
CA GLY A 213 10.28 -17.42 1.52
C GLY A 213 9.80 -18.81 1.12
N THR A 214 10.50 -19.45 0.17
CA THR A 214 10.21 -20.83 -0.23
C THR A 214 11.46 -21.54 -0.73
N ILE A 215 11.39 -22.87 -0.79
CA ILE A 215 12.36 -23.72 -1.49
C ILE A 215 11.70 -24.50 -2.63
N LEU A 216 10.39 -24.36 -2.85
CA LEU A 216 9.69 -25.03 -3.94
C LEU A 216 10.18 -24.52 -5.30
N SER A 217 10.21 -25.39 -6.31
CA SER A 217 10.59 -24.97 -7.67
C SER A 217 9.50 -24.10 -8.29
N PRO A 218 9.82 -22.92 -8.84
CA PRO A 218 8.82 -22.05 -9.46
C PRO A 218 8.33 -22.63 -10.78
N ALA A 219 7.04 -22.47 -11.07
CA ALA A 219 6.39 -22.93 -12.30
C ALA A 219 6.37 -21.84 -13.41
N GLY A 220 7.42 -21.01 -13.46
CA GLY A 220 7.55 -19.88 -14.38
C GLY A 220 7.04 -18.56 -13.82
N ASP A 221 7.25 -17.47 -14.57
CA ASP A 221 6.85 -16.12 -14.18
C ASP A 221 5.35 -15.88 -14.34
N ALA A 222 4.76 -15.10 -13.43
CA ALA A 222 3.39 -14.66 -13.57
C ALA A 222 3.25 -13.68 -14.75
N PRO A 223 2.28 -13.87 -15.66
CA PRO A 223 2.09 -12.97 -16.79
C PRO A 223 1.88 -11.51 -16.36
N GLY A 224 2.70 -10.61 -16.89
CA GLY A 224 2.58 -9.16 -16.63
C GLY A 224 2.98 -8.71 -15.22
N SER A 225 3.54 -9.59 -14.38
CA SER A 225 3.93 -9.26 -13.02
C SER A 225 5.42 -9.51 -12.77
N PRO A 226 6.23 -8.45 -12.54
CA PRO A 226 7.62 -8.63 -12.15
C PRO A 226 7.74 -9.18 -10.72
N LEU A 227 6.70 -9.06 -9.90
CA LEU A 227 6.72 -9.38 -8.48
C LEU A 227 6.36 -10.84 -8.15
N HIS A 228 5.96 -11.65 -9.14
CA HIS A 228 5.37 -12.97 -8.87
C HIS A 228 5.85 -14.05 -9.83
N TYR A 229 5.88 -15.28 -9.33
CA TYR A 229 5.83 -16.50 -10.12
C TYR A 229 4.38 -16.92 -10.36
N ALA A 230 4.13 -17.67 -11.44
CA ALA A 230 2.79 -18.13 -11.80
C ALA A 230 2.25 -19.16 -10.80
N GLY A 231 3.13 -19.98 -10.23
CA GLY A 231 2.85 -20.99 -9.22
C GLY A 231 4.12 -21.75 -8.84
N PHE A 232 3.97 -22.86 -8.12
CA PHE A 232 5.08 -23.66 -7.59
C PHE A 232 4.82 -25.15 -7.75
N ASN A 233 5.88 -25.93 -8.02
CA ASN A 233 5.82 -27.38 -8.03
C ASN A 233 6.03 -27.92 -6.61
N THR A 234 4.98 -28.47 -6.02
CA THR A 234 5.00 -29.03 -4.65
C THR A 234 5.78 -30.34 -4.54
N ALA A 235 6.13 -30.98 -5.66
CA ALA A 235 6.90 -32.21 -5.69
C ALA A 235 8.41 -31.98 -5.93
N ALA A 236 8.86 -30.72 -6.07
CA ALA A 236 10.26 -30.42 -6.38
C ALA A 236 10.77 -29.19 -5.62
N VAL A 237 12.00 -29.28 -5.13
CA VAL A 237 12.71 -28.18 -4.44
C VAL A 237 13.89 -27.70 -5.27
N THR A 238 14.27 -26.43 -5.11
CA THR A 238 15.45 -25.86 -5.76
C THR A 238 16.73 -26.39 -5.09
N ALA A 239 17.80 -26.54 -5.87
CA ALA A 239 19.11 -26.97 -5.35
C ALA A 239 19.94 -25.81 -4.76
N SER A 240 19.47 -24.57 -4.89
CA SER A 240 20.22 -23.36 -4.52
C SER A 240 19.95 -22.85 -3.11
N GLY A 241 18.94 -23.43 -2.44
CA GLY A 241 18.49 -23.00 -1.12
C GLY A 241 17.17 -22.23 -1.15
N TRP A 242 16.76 -21.72 0.02
CA TRP A 242 15.56 -20.93 0.20
C TRP A 242 15.72 -19.53 -0.41
N TYR A 243 14.66 -19.09 -1.09
CA TYR A 243 14.65 -17.86 -1.87
C TYR A 243 13.31 -17.12 -1.72
N TRP A 244 13.32 -15.82 -2.02
CA TRP A 244 12.10 -15.01 -2.02
C TRP A 244 11.24 -15.30 -3.26
N ALA A 245 10.01 -15.75 -3.05
CA ALA A 245 9.09 -16.19 -4.10
C ALA A 245 8.31 -15.04 -4.77
N CYS A 246 8.38 -13.85 -4.19
CA CYS A 246 7.65 -12.68 -4.63
C CYS A 246 8.34 -11.39 -4.19
N GLY A 247 7.70 -10.26 -4.52
CA GLY A 247 8.19 -8.93 -4.18
C GLY A 247 9.35 -8.48 -5.08
N PRO A 248 9.93 -7.31 -4.79
CA PRO A 248 11.13 -6.83 -5.48
C PRO A 248 12.33 -7.79 -5.39
N GLU A 249 12.37 -8.63 -4.35
CA GLU A 249 13.42 -9.61 -4.09
C GLU A 249 13.21 -10.95 -4.80
N LYS A 250 12.18 -11.09 -5.64
CA LYS A 250 11.84 -12.36 -6.31
C LYS A 250 13.08 -13.04 -6.92
N GLY A 251 13.35 -14.28 -6.49
CA GLY A 251 14.46 -15.12 -6.94
C GLY A 251 15.77 -14.94 -6.17
N GLN A 252 15.86 -13.99 -5.24
CA GLN A 252 17.04 -13.84 -4.39
C GLN A 252 17.09 -14.92 -3.30
N ILE A 253 18.27 -15.54 -3.14
CA ILE A 253 18.53 -16.56 -2.12
C ILE A 253 18.84 -15.84 -0.79
N PHE A 254 18.14 -16.21 0.28
CA PHE A 254 18.39 -15.68 1.63
C PHE A 254 18.88 -16.74 2.61
N TYR A 255 18.77 -18.03 2.27
CA TYR A 255 19.27 -19.11 3.11
C TYR A 255 19.72 -20.31 2.27
N ASN A 256 20.98 -20.71 2.42
CA ASN A 256 21.67 -21.65 1.52
C ASN A 256 21.48 -23.14 1.85
N ALA A 257 20.52 -23.50 2.71
CA ALA A 257 20.21 -24.90 3.01
C ALA A 257 19.21 -25.49 2.01
N THR A 258 19.46 -26.71 1.54
CA THR A 258 18.66 -27.40 0.52
C THR A 258 17.66 -28.40 1.11
N SER A 259 17.16 -28.16 2.33
CA SER A 259 16.21 -29.03 3.03
C SER A 259 14.93 -28.28 3.36
N LEU A 260 13.78 -28.96 3.24
CA LEU A 260 12.48 -28.51 3.74
C LEU A 260 12.47 -28.40 5.27
N TYR A 261 13.28 -29.23 5.94
CA TYR A 261 13.47 -29.25 7.37
C TYR A 261 14.97 -29.07 7.64
N PRO A 262 15.50 -27.83 7.60
CA PRO A 262 16.83 -27.60 8.14
C PRO A 262 16.83 -28.08 9.60
N SER A 263 17.87 -28.81 10.01
CA SER A 263 17.96 -29.28 11.39
C SER A 263 17.84 -28.08 12.35
N ALA A 264 16.91 -28.13 13.29
CA ALA A 264 16.72 -27.13 14.35
C ALA A 264 17.84 -27.17 15.41
N THR A 265 19.08 -27.34 14.97
CA THR A 265 20.26 -27.32 15.80
C THR A 265 20.56 -25.87 16.15
N ALA A 266 20.70 -25.54 17.43
CA ALA A 266 21.16 -24.22 17.88
C ALA A 266 22.44 -23.86 17.11
N GLY A 267 22.38 -22.78 16.32
CA GLY A 267 23.46 -22.35 15.41
C GLY A 267 23.24 -22.64 13.92
N HIS A 268 22.11 -23.22 13.51
CA HIS A 268 21.77 -23.48 12.08
C HIS A 268 20.42 -22.89 11.63
N ALA A 269 19.77 -22.07 12.45
CA ALA A 269 19.04 -20.92 11.88
C ALA A 269 20.02 -20.19 10.94
N ALA A 270 19.56 -19.50 9.89
CA ALA A 270 20.40 -18.54 9.18
C ALA A 270 21.24 -17.82 10.24
N GLU A 271 22.57 -18.05 10.23
CA GLU A 271 23.40 -17.79 11.40
C GLU A 271 23.02 -16.44 11.95
N VAL A 272 22.68 -16.41 13.25
CA VAL A 272 22.32 -15.25 14.03
C VAL A 272 22.92 -14.00 13.40
N ASP A 273 22.14 -13.25 12.62
CA ASP A 273 22.49 -11.86 12.40
C ASP A 273 22.46 -11.29 13.82
N THR A 274 23.61 -10.80 14.29
CA THR A 274 23.84 -10.41 15.69
C THR A 274 22.88 -9.33 16.22
N GLY A 275 21.89 -8.92 15.44
CA GLY A 275 20.76 -8.12 15.88
C GLY A 275 19.39 -8.81 16.00
N ASN A 276 19.17 -10.08 15.62
CA ASN A 276 17.84 -10.72 15.72
C ASN A 276 17.78 -11.90 16.71
N PRO A 277 17.30 -11.69 17.96
CA PRO A 277 17.12 -12.76 18.93
C PRO A 277 15.82 -13.57 18.74
N SER A 278 15.01 -13.31 17.71
CA SER A 278 13.80 -14.10 17.46
C SER A 278 14.12 -15.34 16.63
N THR A 279 13.86 -16.51 17.21
CA THR A 279 14.02 -17.81 16.55
C THR A 279 12.83 -18.04 15.64
N TYR A 280 13.03 -17.94 14.32
CA TYR A 280 12.03 -18.35 13.34
C TYR A 280 11.92 -19.88 13.34
N TYR A 281 10.76 -20.38 13.76
CA TYR A 281 10.30 -21.72 13.46
C TYR A 281 9.27 -21.61 12.34
N ASN A 282 9.52 -22.31 11.23
CA ASN A 282 8.48 -22.62 10.24
C ASN A 282 7.41 -23.52 10.89
#